data_AF-A0A7C7LI22-F1
#
_entry.id   AF-A0A7C7LI22-F1
#
_cell.length_a   1.000
_cell.length_b   1.000
_cell.length_c   1.000
_cell.angle_alpha   90.00
_cell.angle_beta   90.00
_cell.angle_gamma   90.00
#
_symmetry.space_group_name_H-M   'P 1'
#
loop_
_entity.id
_entity.type
_entity.pdbx_description
1 polymer ?
#
loop_
_entity_poly.entity_id
_entity_poly.type
_entity_poly.pdbx_seq_one_letter_code
_entity_poly.pdbx_strand_id
1 'polypeptide(L)'
;MVQNQFITLLIRSLVVTTLMELAQNSIYISTQIKETATMIKSRAISIFALFLIVGLFTVAIGSDSITGEYLEARSVSVYVGACHFGSEYIEGGKEATIVWNISQGTWKGVSLQGLTVVAVVSAQNNLDIDLETRRSVLYISNKANQLQQETLIDLIKKNYMKTLGQLIETKVATINFQKNGLVYDVAIGKVLSLSATTFPCHDCTQPHQIWYSPLSKINNTAIGKSTVYCYQDKSLSVKWKIGQSINNIFVGKFSI
;
A
#
# COMPACT_ATOMS: atom_id res chain seq x y z
N MET A 1 -11.98 108.82 -13.60
CA MET A 1 -10.88 107.98 -13.06
C MET A 1 -11.35 106.82 -12.17
N VAL A 2 -12.60 106.80 -11.68
CA VAL A 2 -13.11 105.78 -10.74
C VAL A 2 -13.58 104.46 -11.41
N GLN A 3 -14.04 104.53 -12.67
CA GLN A 3 -14.63 103.37 -13.38
C GLN A 3 -13.61 102.27 -13.75
N ASN A 4 -12.32 102.62 -13.87
CA ASN A 4 -11.25 101.67 -14.22
C ASN A 4 -10.77 100.80 -13.04
N GLN A 5 -10.94 101.27 -11.79
CA GLN A 5 -10.55 100.49 -10.62
C GLN A 5 -11.54 99.36 -10.31
N PHE A 6 -12.83 99.59 -10.52
CA PHE A 6 -13.87 98.57 -10.29
C PHE A 6 -13.75 97.36 -11.23
N ILE A 7 -13.46 97.61 -12.51
CA ILE A 7 -13.29 96.55 -13.52
C ILE A 7 -12.06 95.69 -13.18
N THR A 8 -10.98 96.31 -12.70
CA THR A 8 -9.75 95.59 -12.33
C THR A 8 -9.95 94.70 -11.09
N LEU A 9 -10.74 95.16 -10.11
CA LEU A 9 -11.10 94.39 -8.91
C LEU A 9 -12.02 93.19 -9.24
N LEU A 10 -13.00 93.39 -10.14
CA LEU A 10 -13.89 92.32 -10.59
C LEU A 10 -13.14 91.24 -11.38
N ILE A 11 -12.22 91.62 -12.27
CA ILE A 11 -11.40 90.67 -13.03
C ILE A 11 -10.48 89.88 -12.08
N ARG A 12 -9.84 90.53 -11.11
CA ARG A 12 -9.02 89.83 -10.10
C ARG A 12 -9.85 88.85 -9.27
N SER A 13 -11.05 89.24 -8.83
CA SER A 13 -11.93 88.35 -8.08
C SER A 13 -12.34 87.13 -8.89
N LEU A 14 -12.71 87.31 -10.16
CA LEU A 14 -13.15 86.22 -11.04
C LEU A 14 -12.01 85.24 -11.37
N VAL A 15 -10.79 85.77 -11.56
CA VAL A 15 -9.58 84.95 -11.78
C VAL A 15 -9.22 84.16 -10.53
N VAL A 16 -9.32 84.75 -9.34
CA VAL A 16 -9.03 84.05 -8.08
C VAL A 16 -10.03 82.93 -7.82
N THR A 17 -11.33 83.14 -8.07
CA THR A 17 -12.35 82.10 -7.89
C THR A 17 -12.18 80.95 -8.88
N THR A 18 -11.89 81.22 -10.15
CA THR A 18 -11.64 80.17 -11.15
C THR A 18 -10.35 79.38 -10.89
N LEU A 19 -9.30 80.04 -10.41
CA LEU A 19 -8.06 79.36 -10.03
C LEU A 19 -8.24 78.47 -8.78
N MET A 20 -9.01 78.92 -7.79
CA MET A 20 -9.35 78.07 -6.62
C MET A 20 -10.16 76.84 -7.04
N GLU A 21 -11.14 77.00 -7.92
CA GLU A 21 -11.99 75.89 -8.39
C GLU A 21 -11.20 74.86 -9.20
N LEU A 22 -10.27 75.31 -10.07
CA LEU A 22 -9.35 74.43 -10.79
C LEU A 22 -8.39 73.68 -9.86
N ALA A 23 -7.85 74.35 -8.83
CA ALA A 23 -6.97 73.73 -7.85
C ALA A 23 -7.71 72.67 -7.02
N GLN A 24 -8.94 72.97 -6.61
CA GLN A 24 -9.75 72.06 -5.80
C GLN A 24 -10.18 70.82 -6.61
N ASN A 25 -10.51 71.00 -7.89
CA ASN A 25 -10.83 69.90 -8.79
C ASN A 25 -9.61 69.02 -9.10
N SER A 26 -8.41 69.61 -9.25
CA SER A 26 -7.15 68.88 -9.43
C SER A 26 -6.81 68.00 -8.22
N ILE A 27 -6.96 68.54 -7.01
CA ILE A 27 -6.72 67.79 -5.76
C ILE A 27 -7.73 66.64 -5.62
N TYR A 28 -9.01 66.87 -5.92
CA TYR A 28 -10.05 65.85 -5.87
C TYR A 28 -9.75 64.67 -6.83
N ILE A 29 -9.40 64.96 -8.08
CA ILE A 29 -9.05 63.93 -9.08
C ILE A 29 -7.79 63.15 -8.64
N SER A 30 -6.77 63.84 -8.14
CA SER A 30 -5.54 63.20 -7.67
C SER A 30 -5.77 62.24 -6.50
N THR A 31 -6.76 62.53 -5.65
CA THR A 31 -7.13 61.71 -4.49
C THR A 31 -7.90 60.47 -4.93
N GLN A 32 -8.87 60.63 -5.84
CA GLN A 32 -9.64 59.51 -6.42
C GLN A 32 -8.75 58.52 -7.20
N ILE A 33 -7.74 59.02 -7.93
CA ILE A 33 -6.77 58.16 -8.64
C ILE A 33 -5.91 57.34 -7.65
N LYS A 34 -5.50 57.92 -6.51
CA LYS A 34 -4.71 57.20 -5.49
C LYS A 34 -5.53 56.14 -4.79
N GLU A 35 -6.80 56.41 -4.45
CA GLU A 35 -7.69 55.45 -3.80
C GLU A 35 -8.00 54.25 -4.70
N THR A 36 -8.31 54.50 -5.98
CA THR A 36 -8.55 53.44 -6.97
C THR A 36 -7.30 52.58 -7.22
N ALA A 37 -6.12 53.18 -7.33
CA ALA A 37 -4.86 52.44 -7.48
C ALA A 37 -4.52 51.56 -6.26
N THR A 38 -4.84 52.03 -5.05
CA THR A 38 -4.61 51.28 -3.80
C THR A 38 -5.57 50.09 -3.67
N MET A 39 -6.83 50.28 -4.06
CA MET A 39 -7.86 49.22 -4.10
C MET A 39 -7.54 48.12 -5.11
N ILE A 40 -6.99 48.46 -6.28
CA ILE A 40 -6.59 47.49 -7.31
C ILE A 40 -5.39 46.63 -6.85
N LYS A 41 -4.41 47.24 -6.18
CA LYS A 41 -3.25 46.51 -5.61
C LYS A 41 -3.68 45.52 -4.50
N SER A 42 -4.59 45.91 -3.62
CA SER A 42 -5.08 45.05 -2.52
C SER A 42 -5.85 43.82 -3.03
N ARG A 43 -6.65 43.98 -4.10
CA ARG A 43 -7.40 42.86 -4.72
C ARG A 43 -6.49 41.92 -5.50
N ALA A 44 -5.47 42.44 -6.18
CA ALA A 44 -4.48 41.62 -6.90
C ALA A 44 -3.65 40.75 -5.94
N ILE A 45 -3.24 41.30 -4.78
CA ILE A 45 -2.49 40.56 -3.75
C ILE A 45 -3.36 39.46 -3.13
N SER A 46 -4.64 39.74 -2.86
CA SER A 46 -5.57 38.75 -2.28
C SER A 46 -5.89 37.59 -3.22
N ILE A 47 -6.01 37.85 -4.53
CA ILE A 47 -6.25 36.79 -5.53
C ILE A 47 -4.98 35.92 -5.72
N PHE A 48 -3.79 36.54 -5.70
CA PHE A 48 -2.53 35.80 -5.81
C PHE A 48 -2.26 34.91 -4.58
N ALA A 49 -2.61 35.37 -3.38
CA ALA A 49 -2.49 34.57 -2.14
C ALA A 49 -3.46 33.37 -2.13
N LEU A 50 -4.67 33.52 -2.68
CA LEU A 50 -5.65 32.43 -2.76
C LEU A 50 -5.24 31.37 -3.79
N PHE A 51 -4.62 31.76 -4.91
CA PHE A 51 -4.06 30.81 -5.89
C PHE A 51 -2.82 30.07 -5.35
N LEU A 52 -2.02 30.70 -4.48
CA LEU A 52 -0.85 30.07 -3.87
C LEU A 52 -1.23 28.98 -2.85
N ILE A 53 -2.36 29.12 -2.16
CA ILE A 53 -2.85 28.14 -1.17
C ILE A 53 -3.46 26.89 -1.84
N VAL A 54 -4.09 27.04 -3.01
CA VAL A 54 -4.70 25.91 -3.74
C VAL A 54 -3.65 25.04 -4.45
N GLY A 55 -2.45 25.58 -4.72
CA GLY A 55 -1.35 24.84 -5.35
C GLY A 55 -0.59 23.86 -4.45
N LEU A 56 -0.80 23.88 -3.12
CA LEU A 56 -0.02 23.06 -2.18
C LEU A 56 -0.61 21.67 -1.87
N PHE A 57 -1.76 21.31 -2.43
CA PHE A 57 -2.36 19.97 -2.25
C PHE A 57 -2.32 19.14 -3.54
N THR A 58 -1.17 19.09 -4.20
CA THR A 58 -0.85 17.93 -5.04
C THR A 58 -0.37 16.82 -4.13
N VAL A 59 -1.29 16.04 -3.58
CA VAL A 59 -0.92 14.72 -3.05
C VAL A 59 -0.36 13.95 -4.23
N ALA A 60 0.96 13.79 -4.29
CA ALA A 60 1.57 12.83 -5.18
C ALA A 60 0.99 11.47 -4.79
N ILE A 61 -0.02 11.02 -5.54
CA ILE A 61 -0.43 9.62 -5.51
C ILE A 61 0.70 8.89 -6.25
N GLY A 62 1.81 8.70 -5.54
CA GLY A 62 2.77 7.69 -5.90
C GLY A 62 1.99 6.39 -5.99
N SER A 63 2.04 5.76 -7.16
CA SER A 63 1.73 4.34 -7.30
C SER A 63 2.82 3.60 -6.51
N ASP A 64 2.69 3.60 -5.19
CA ASP A 64 3.58 2.90 -4.29
C ASP A 64 3.14 1.45 -4.29
N SER A 65 3.51 0.75 -5.37
CA SER A 65 3.31 -0.68 -5.53
C SER A 65 3.63 -1.40 -4.23
N ILE A 66 2.72 -2.25 -3.77
CA ILE A 66 2.95 -3.01 -2.55
C ILE A 66 3.95 -4.10 -2.91
N THR A 67 5.13 -4.08 -2.29
CA THR A 67 6.16 -5.10 -2.51
C THR A 67 6.59 -5.73 -1.21
N GLY A 68 7.03 -6.99 -1.29
CA GLY A 68 7.41 -7.74 -0.11
C GLY A 68 7.97 -9.12 -0.41
N GLU A 69 8.20 -9.87 0.67
CA GLU A 69 8.60 -11.27 0.62
C GLU A 69 7.41 -12.19 0.71
N TYR A 70 7.44 -13.20 -0.14
CA TYR A 70 6.52 -14.32 -0.16
C TYR A 70 7.22 -15.56 0.37
N LEU A 71 6.57 -16.29 1.27
CA LEU A 71 6.96 -17.62 1.70
C LEU A 71 5.74 -18.52 1.63
N GLU A 72 5.87 -19.66 0.98
CA GLU A 72 4.85 -20.70 0.89
C GLU A 72 5.41 -22.03 1.34
N ALA A 73 4.70 -22.72 2.23
CA ALA A 73 5.00 -24.06 2.68
C ALA A 73 3.85 -25.00 2.34
N ARG A 74 4.10 -25.98 1.47
CA ARG A 74 3.13 -27.01 1.07
C ARG A 74 3.12 -28.18 2.05
N SER A 75 2.01 -28.91 2.15
CA SER A 75 1.99 -30.21 2.85
C SER A 75 2.64 -31.35 2.05
N VAL A 76 3.21 -31.06 0.89
CA VAL A 76 3.81 -32.01 -0.05
C VAL A 76 5.22 -31.57 -0.46
N SER A 77 6.05 -32.50 -0.92
CA SER A 77 7.33 -32.15 -1.52
C SER A 77 7.11 -31.50 -2.89
N VAL A 78 7.68 -30.31 -3.11
CA VAL A 78 7.61 -29.56 -4.37
C VAL A 78 8.80 -29.85 -5.29
N TYR A 79 9.91 -30.32 -4.70
CA TYR A 79 11.14 -30.70 -5.39
C TYR A 79 11.52 -32.15 -5.07
N VAL A 80 11.24 -33.04 -6.02
CA VAL A 80 11.15 -34.50 -5.82
C VAL A 80 11.27 -35.24 -7.17
N GLY A 81 11.66 -36.53 -7.16
CA GLY A 81 11.60 -37.38 -8.36
C GLY A 81 10.18 -37.80 -8.75
N ALA A 82 9.96 -38.06 -10.05
CA ALA A 82 8.63 -38.32 -10.63
C ALA A 82 7.79 -39.39 -9.91
N CYS A 83 8.42 -40.47 -9.43
CA CYS A 83 7.73 -41.56 -8.73
C CYS A 83 7.04 -41.07 -7.44
N HIS A 84 7.72 -40.23 -6.66
CA HIS A 84 7.19 -39.71 -5.41
C HIS A 84 6.17 -38.59 -5.67
N PHE A 85 6.38 -37.76 -6.70
CA PHE A 85 5.36 -36.81 -7.14
C PHE A 85 4.05 -37.51 -7.53
N GLY A 86 4.11 -38.56 -8.35
CA GLY A 86 2.91 -39.28 -8.81
C GLY A 86 2.05 -39.83 -7.67
N SER A 87 2.67 -40.35 -6.60
CA SER A 87 1.93 -40.81 -5.41
C SER A 87 1.34 -39.67 -4.60
N GLU A 88 2.08 -38.56 -4.43
CA GLU A 88 1.61 -37.44 -3.60
C GLU A 88 0.62 -36.52 -4.33
N TYR A 89 0.63 -36.50 -5.66
CA TYR A 89 -0.23 -35.60 -6.43
C TYR A 89 -1.72 -35.91 -6.28
N ILE A 90 -2.07 -37.20 -6.14
CA ILE A 90 -3.46 -37.63 -5.95
C ILE A 90 -3.91 -37.48 -4.50
N GLU A 91 -3.07 -37.90 -3.54
CA GLU A 91 -3.48 -38.04 -2.14
C GLU A 91 -3.05 -36.88 -1.24
N GLY A 92 -2.01 -36.15 -1.62
CA GLY A 92 -1.38 -35.08 -0.83
C GLY A 92 -1.52 -33.69 -1.45
N GLY A 93 -0.74 -32.75 -0.91
CA GLY A 93 -0.68 -31.38 -1.41
C GLY A 93 -1.97 -30.58 -1.21
N LYS A 94 -2.80 -31.00 -0.26
CA LYS A 94 -4.12 -30.43 0.03
C LYS A 94 -4.04 -29.18 0.91
N GLU A 95 -2.89 -28.91 1.53
CA GLU A 95 -2.69 -27.82 2.48
C GLU A 95 -1.46 -26.97 2.17
N ALA A 96 -1.55 -25.69 2.49
CA ALA A 96 -0.45 -24.75 2.39
C ALA A 96 -0.53 -23.64 3.44
N THR A 97 0.62 -23.11 3.83
CA THR A 97 0.76 -21.87 4.59
C THR A 97 1.43 -20.86 3.69
N ILE A 98 0.84 -19.68 3.59
CA ILE A 98 1.30 -18.61 2.73
C ILE A 98 1.54 -17.39 3.59
N VAL A 99 2.69 -16.75 3.43
CA VAL A 99 3.12 -15.60 4.21
C VAL A 99 3.46 -14.46 3.27
N TRP A 100 2.80 -13.32 3.48
CA TRP A 100 3.15 -12.06 2.85
C TRP A 100 3.76 -11.15 3.90
N ASN A 101 5.07 -10.93 3.83
CA ASN A 101 5.76 -9.92 4.62
C ASN A 101 5.95 -8.66 3.76
N ILE A 102 5.22 -7.60 4.07
CA ILE A 102 5.21 -6.37 3.26
C ILE A 102 6.43 -5.53 3.63
N SER A 103 7.29 -5.26 2.66
CA SER A 103 8.49 -4.45 2.85
C SER A 103 8.20 -2.96 2.66
N GLN A 104 7.30 -2.62 1.73
CA GLN A 104 6.94 -1.24 1.42
C GLN A 104 5.61 -1.14 0.66
N GLY A 105 5.09 0.09 0.60
CA GLY A 105 3.96 0.47 -0.24
C GLY A 105 2.75 0.92 0.56
N THR A 106 1.79 1.52 -0.14
CA THR A 106 0.54 2.00 0.43
C THR A 106 -0.65 1.42 -0.32
N TRP A 107 -1.72 1.09 0.41
CA TRP A 107 -2.96 0.62 -0.18
C TRP A 107 -4.09 1.53 0.27
N LYS A 108 -4.78 2.15 -0.69
CA LYS A 108 -5.84 3.14 -0.42
C LYS A 108 -5.40 4.25 0.56
N GLY A 109 -4.15 4.71 0.44
CA GLY A 109 -3.57 5.76 1.28
C GLY A 109 -3.10 5.30 2.67
N VAL A 110 -3.21 4.01 3.01
CA VAL A 110 -2.74 3.46 4.29
C VAL A 110 -1.42 2.73 4.06
N SER A 111 -0.39 3.10 4.82
CA SER A 111 0.90 2.40 4.80
C SER A 111 0.78 1.03 5.46
N LEU A 112 1.26 0.02 4.73
CA LEU A 112 1.29 -1.38 5.16
C LEU A 112 2.70 -1.92 5.40
N GLN A 113 3.69 -1.03 5.35
CA GLN A 113 5.11 -1.37 5.53
C GLN A 113 5.38 -2.09 6.86
N GLY A 114 6.17 -3.16 6.79
CA GLY A 114 6.59 -3.95 7.94
C GLY A 114 5.51 -4.89 8.50
N LEU A 115 4.30 -4.88 7.93
CA LEU A 115 3.22 -5.75 8.36
C LEU A 115 3.35 -7.13 7.70
N THR A 116 2.89 -8.15 8.41
CA THR A 116 2.87 -9.54 7.93
C THR A 116 1.46 -10.08 8.00
N VAL A 117 1.08 -10.78 6.94
CA VAL A 117 -0.17 -11.53 6.84
C VAL A 117 0.17 -12.98 6.56
N VAL A 118 -0.52 -13.90 7.23
CA VAL A 118 -0.38 -15.33 6.99
C VAL A 118 -1.74 -15.91 6.63
N ALA A 119 -1.82 -16.65 5.54
CA ALA A 119 -2.97 -17.50 5.25
C ALA A 119 -2.61 -18.97 5.45
N VAL A 120 -3.55 -19.71 6.00
CA VAL A 120 -3.52 -21.18 5.96
C VAL A 120 -4.65 -21.62 5.03
N VAL A 121 -4.33 -22.43 4.03
CA VAL A 121 -5.23 -22.86 2.96
C VAL A 121 -5.33 -24.38 2.97
N SER A 122 -6.54 -24.89 2.78
CA SER A 122 -6.83 -26.32 2.62
C SER A 122 -7.85 -26.55 1.52
N ALA A 123 -7.78 -27.67 0.81
CA ALA A 123 -8.79 -28.12 -0.16
C ALA A 123 -9.10 -29.62 0.03
N GLN A 124 -10.11 -30.12 -0.68
CA GLN A 124 -10.45 -31.55 -0.68
C GLN A 124 -9.42 -32.38 -1.46
N ASN A 125 -8.93 -31.84 -2.57
CA ASN A 125 -7.88 -32.45 -3.39
C ASN A 125 -6.64 -31.53 -3.45
N ASN A 126 -5.61 -31.98 -4.16
CA ASN A 126 -4.37 -31.23 -4.31
C ASN A 126 -4.66 -29.79 -4.76
N LEU A 127 -4.05 -28.82 -4.07
CA LEU A 127 -4.35 -27.40 -4.27
C LEU A 127 -4.13 -27.00 -5.72
N ASP A 128 -3.20 -27.59 -6.48
CA ASP A 128 -2.90 -27.17 -7.85
C ASP A 128 -4.04 -27.46 -8.85
N ILE A 129 -4.90 -28.42 -8.55
CA ILE A 129 -6.05 -28.79 -9.39
C ILE A 129 -7.39 -28.38 -8.79
N ASP A 130 -7.46 -28.26 -7.47
CA ASP A 130 -8.70 -27.99 -6.76
C ASP A 130 -8.75 -26.53 -6.33
N LEU A 131 -9.33 -25.69 -7.18
CA LEU A 131 -9.58 -24.28 -6.87
C LEU A 131 -10.90 -24.06 -6.12
N GLU A 132 -11.89 -24.92 -6.40
CA GLU A 132 -13.28 -24.74 -5.99
C GLU A 132 -13.51 -25.04 -4.52
N THR A 133 -12.82 -26.05 -3.98
CA THR A 133 -13.00 -26.46 -2.58
C THR A 133 -11.99 -25.81 -1.64
N ARG A 134 -11.15 -24.89 -2.14
CA ARG A 134 -10.19 -24.15 -1.33
C ARG A 134 -10.91 -23.36 -0.26
N ARG A 135 -10.42 -23.51 0.96
CA ARG A 135 -10.87 -22.81 2.15
C ARG A 135 -9.66 -22.28 2.88
N SER A 136 -9.78 -21.09 3.46
CA SER A 136 -8.65 -20.46 4.13
C SER A 136 -9.02 -19.74 5.41
N VAL A 137 -8.02 -19.58 6.27
CA VAL A 137 -8.06 -18.69 7.43
C VAL A 137 -6.93 -17.69 7.28
N LEU A 138 -7.27 -16.41 7.45
CA LEU A 138 -6.32 -15.31 7.34
C LEU A 138 -5.94 -14.81 8.74
N TYR A 139 -4.66 -14.75 9.02
CA TYR A 139 -4.11 -14.21 10.26
C TYR A 139 -3.43 -12.88 9.98
N ILE A 140 -3.89 -11.84 10.66
CA ILE A 140 -3.37 -10.48 10.59
C ILE A 140 -2.56 -10.19 11.85
N SER A 141 -1.38 -9.59 11.68
CA SER A 141 -0.52 -9.25 12.81
C SER A 141 -1.18 -8.23 13.74
N ASN A 142 -1.14 -8.49 15.04
CA ASN A 142 -1.59 -7.56 16.08
C ASN A 142 -0.74 -6.28 16.20
N LYS A 143 0.37 -6.18 15.44
CA LYS A 143 1.12 -4.93 15.25
C LYS A 143 0.39 -3.91 14.38
N ALA A 144 -0.55 -4.36 13.55
CA ALA A 144 -1.38 -3.48 12.73
C ALA A 144 -2.47 -2.83 13.59
N ASN A 145 -2.68 -1.52 13.43
CA ASN A 145 -3.85 -0.85 13.99
C ASN A 145 -5.13 -1.27 13.22
N GLN A 146 -6.31 -0.91 13.73
CA GLN A 146 -7.59 -1.36 13.13
C GLN A 146 -7.71 -0.98 11.65
N LEU A 147 -7.38 0.26 11.27
CA LEU A 147 -7.43 0.70 9.87
C LEU A 147 -6.47 -0.10 8.98
N GLN A 148 -5.26 -0.40 9.47
CA GLN A 148 -4.31 -1.25 8.76
C GLN A 148 -4.80 -2.69 8.64
N GLN A 149 -5.44 -3.24 9.68
CA GLN A 149 -6.01 -4.60 9.63
C GLN A 149 -7.06 -4.71 8.53
N GLU A 150 -8.04 -3.80 8.51
CA GLU A 150 -9.08 -3.75 7.48
C GLU A 150 -8.48 -3.57 6.08
N THR A 151 -7.48 -2.70 5.95
CA THR A 151 -6.76 -2.45 4.69
C THR A 151 -5.99 -3.69 4.22
N LEU A 152 -5.32 -4.43 5.12
CA LEU A 152 -4.63 -5.68 4.78
C LEU A 152 -5.60 -6.75 4.28
N ILE A 153 -6.74 -6.89 4.95
CA ILE A 153 -7.78 -7.84 4.56
C ILE A 153 -8.30 -7.49 3.16
N ASP A 154 -8.55 -6.22 2.89
CA ASP A 154 -8.98 -5.73 1.57
C ASP A 154 -7.92 -5.97 0.49
N LEU A 155 -6.66 -5.63 0.74
CA LEU A 155 -5.53 -5.89 -0.17
C LEU A 155 -5.47 -7.38 -0.53
N ILE A 156 -5.50 -8.25 0.48
CA ILE A 156 -5.36 -9.68 0.29
C ILE A 156 -6.57 -10.27 -0.46
N LYS A 157 -7.80 -9.88 -0.10
CA LYS A 157 -9.02 -10.30 -0.81
C LYS A 157 -9.03 -9.79 -2.26
N LYS A 158 -8.53 -8.58 -2.52
CA LYS A 158 -8.55 -8.03 -3.88
C LYS A 158 -7.61 -8.78 -4.82
N ASN A 159 -6.47 -9.24 -4.31
CA ASN A 159 -5.37 -9.74 -5.14
C ASN A 159 -5.19 -11.26 -5.10
N TYR A 160 -5.65 -11.96 -4.05
CA TYR A 160 -5.31 -13.36 -3.80
C TYR A 160 -6.50 -14.29 -3.57
N MET A 161 -7.74 -13.90 -3.89
CA MET A 161 -8.90 -14.79 -3.68
C MET A 161 -8.84 -16.09 -4.48
N LYS A 162 -8.22 -16.10 -5.66
CA LYS A 162 -7.97 -17.36 -6.39
C LYS A 162 -7.06 -18.31 -5.59
N THR A 163 -6.09 -17.76 -4.87
CA THR A 163 -5.21 -18.52 -3.98
C THR A 163 -5.95 -18.99 -2.72
N LEU A 164 -6.78 -18.12 -2.14
CA LEU A 164 -7.42 -18.35 -0.84
C LEU A 164 -8.70 -19.20 -0.90
N GLY A 165 -9.40 -19.21 -2.03
CA GLY A 165 -10.74 -19.78 -2.13
C GLY A 165 -11.72 -19.10 -1.17
N GLN A 166 -12.57 -19.90 -0.52
CA GLN A 166 -13.51 -19.42 0.49
C GLN A 166 -12.77 -19.02 1.77
N LEU A 167 -12.80 -17.73 2.12
CA LEU A 167 -12.28 -17.25 3.39
C LEU A 167 -13.24 -17.59 4.53
N ILE A 168 -12.83 -18.50 5.41
CA ILE A 168 -13.65 -19.01 6.52
C ILE A 168 -13.62 -18.06 7.71
N GLU A 169 -12.45 -17.53 8.01
CA GLU A 169 -12.27 -16.63 9.13
C GLU A 169 -11.08 -15.71 8.92
N THR A 170 -11.12 -14.54 9.55
CA THR A 170 -9.96 -13.66 9.70
C THR A 170 -9.71 -13.42 11.18
N LYS A 171 -8.46 -13.56 11.60
CA LYS A 171 -8.05 -13.49 13.01
C LYS A 171 -6.93 -12.49 13.17
N VAL A 172 -6.97 -11.73 14.26
CA VAL A 172 -5.82 -10.94 14.70
C VAL A 172 -5.00 -11.79 15.66
N ALA A 173 -3.69 -11.91 15.41
CA ALA A 173 -2.80 -12.75 16.20
C ALA A 173 -1.39 -12.15 16.30
N THR A 174 -0.63 -12.61 17.30
CA THR A 174 0.81 -12.33 17.34
C THR A 174 1.51 -13.18 16.28
N ILE A 175 2.02 -12.52 15.23
CA ILE A 175 2.77 -13.15 14.15
C ILE A 175 4.24 -12.78 14.31
N ASN A 176 5.06 -13.80 14.54
CA ASN A 176 6.51 -13.67 14.53
C ASN A 176 7.02 -14.19 13.20
N PHE A 177 7.49 -13.28 12.36
CA PHE A 177 8.21 -13.59 11.13
C PHE A 177 9.65 -13.13 11.29
N GLN A 178 10.59 -14.03 11.08
CA GLN A 178 12.01 -13.74 11.10
C GLN A 178 12.68 -14.32 9.88
N LYS A 179 13.64 -13.58 9.34
CA LYS A 179 14.50 -14.02 8.25
C LYS A 179 15.94 -13.74 8.62
N ASN A 180 16.79 -14.76 8.51
CA ASN A 180 18.23 -14.64 8.67
C ASN A 180 18.94 -15.35 7.51
N GLY A 181 19.39 -14.58 6.52
CA GLY A 181 19.97 -15.12 5.29
C GLY A 181 18.96 -16.01 4.54
N LEU A 182 19.25 -17.31 4.50
CA LEU A 182 18.44 -18.34 3.85
C LEU A 182 17.39 -18.97 4.79
N VAL A 183 17.43 -18.65 6.09
CA VAL A 183 16.55 -19.23 7.11
C VAL A 183 15.34 -18.34 7.33
N TYR A 184 14.17 -18.95 7.42
CA TYR A 184 12.87 -18.33 7.67
C TYR A 184 12.20 -19.03 8.85
N ASP A 185 11.74 -18.24 9.82
CA ASP A 185 10.96 -18.73 10.96
C ASP A 185 9.64 -17.96 11.04
N VAL A 186 8.53 -18.70 11.10
CA VAL A 186 7.18 -18.16 11.20
C VAL A 186 6.44 -18.85 12.33
N ALA A 187 5.90 -18.05 13.26
CA ALA A 187 5.07 -18.55 14.34
C ALA A 187 3.83 -17.67 14.56
N ILE A 188 2.71 -18.33 14.84
CA ILE A 188 1.45 -17.69 15.24
C ILE A 188 1.01 -18.29 16.56
N GLY A 189 1.44 -17.69 17.68
CA GLY A 189 1.16 -18.22 19.01
C GLY A 189 1.42 -19.73 19.12
N LYS A 190 0.38 -20.51 19.43
CA LYS A 190 0.40 -21.99 19.45
C LYS A 190 -0.23 -22.64 18.21
N VAL A 191 -0.69 -21.83 17.25
CA VAL A 191 -1.48 -22.26 16.08
C VAL A 191 -0.59 -22.75 14.95
N LEU A 192 0.50 -22.05 14.67
CA LEU A 192 1.41 -22.35 13.55
C LEU A 192 2.86 -22.23 14.01
N SER A 193 3.69 -23.18 13.60
CA SER A 193 5.15 -23.12 13.68
C SER A 193 5.75 -23.65 12.38
N LEU A 194 6.55 -22.84 11.72
CA LEU A 194 7.21 -23.13 10.46
C LEU A 194 8.68 -22.66 10.54
N SER A 195 9.61 -23.59 10.40
CA SER A 195 11.04 -23.30 10.24
C SER A 195 11.49 -23.83 8.88
N ALA A 196 12.01 -22.94 8.05
CA ALA A 196 12.33 -23.20 6.66
C ALA A 196 13.74 -22.70 6.31
N THR A 197 14.34 -23.33 5.31
CA THR A 197 15.62 -22.90 4.74
C THR A 197 15.56 -23.02 3.23
N THR A 198 15.86 -21.94 2.52
CA THR A 198 16.00 -21.95 1.07
C THR A 198 17.31 -22.61 0.65
N PHE A 199 17.33 -23.23 -0.54
CA PHE A 199 18.58 -23.75 -1.07
C PHE A 199 19.50 -22.58 -1.46
N PRO A 200 20.82 -22.71 -1.22
CA PRO A 200 21.77 -21.62 -1.42
C PRO A 200 22.01 -21.27 -2.89
N CYS A 201 21.71 -22.20 -3.80
CA CYS A 201 21.97 -22.07 -5.22
C CYS A 201 20.70 -22.39 -6.00
N HIS A 202 20.16 -21.41 -6.71
CA HIS A 202 18.99 -21.58 -7.56
C HIS A 202 19.31 -22.50 -8.75
N ASP A 203 20.42 -22.25 -9.45
CA ASP A 203 20.82 -22.98 -10.67
C ASP A 203 21.27 -24.43 -10.40
N CYS A 204 21.49 -24.78 -9.14
CA CYS A 204 21.83 -26.13 -8.72
C CYS A 204 20.59 -27.01 -8.55
N THR A 205 19.39 -26.41 -8.58
CA THR A 205 18.13 -27.15 -8.56
C THR A 205 17.85 -27.69 -9.95
N GLN A 206 17.40 -28.93 -10.04
CA GLN A 206 17.05 -29.55 -11.32
C GLN A 206 15.61 -29.12 -11.68
N PRO A 207 15.38 -28.24 -12.68
CA PRO A 207 14.05 -27.67 -12.90
C PRO A 207 12.99 -28.72 -13.23
N HIS A 208 13.38 -29.81 -13.90
CA HIS A 208 12.51 -30.92 -14.25
C HIS A 208 12.05 -31.78 -13.06
N GLN A 209 12.58 -31.52 -11.85
CA GLN A 209 12.14 -32.16 -10.60
C GLN A 209 11.29 -31.21 -9.73
N ILE A 210 11.04 -29.99 -10.20
CA ILE A 210 10.12 -29.05 -9.55
C ILE A 210 8.75 -29.27 -10.19
N TRP A 211 7.86 -29.93 -9.47
CA TRP A 211 6.57 -30.38 -10.02
C TRP A 211 5.40 -29.44 -9.74
N TYR A 212 5.60 -28.47 -8.86
CA TYR A 212 4.59 -27.52 -8.44
C TYR A 212 5.01 -26.10 -8.80
N SER A 213 4.03 -25.22 -8.93
CA SER A 213 4.26 -23.77 -8.98
C SER A 213 3.76 -23.11 -7.70
N PRO A 214 4.34 -21.96 -7.29
CA PRO A 214 3.77 -21.17 -6.20
C PRO A 214 2.29 -20.84 -6.45
N LEU A 215 1.48 -20.86 -5.40
CA LEU A 215 0.04 -20.61 -5.49
C LEU A 215 -0.33 -19.18 -5.89
N SER A 216 0.63 -18.27 -5.75
CA SER A 216 0.52 -16.88 -6.18
C SER A 216 1.70 -16.54 -7.10
N LYS A 217 1.47 -15.62 -8.04
CA LYS A 217 2.55 -15.13 -8.90
C LYS A 217 3.61 -14.43 -8.05
N ILE A 218 4.85 -14.87 -8.16
CA ILE A 218 6.01 -14.29 -7.49
C ILE A 218 7.19 -14.19 -8.48
N ASN A 219 8.12 -13.31 -8.16
CA ASN A 219 9.38 -13.10 -8.86
C ASN A 219 10.53 -13.67 -8.05
N ASN A 220 11.64 -14.00 -8.72
CA ASN A 220 12.86 -14.52 -8.12
C ASN A 220 12.60 -15.75 -7.22
N THR A 221 11.83 -16.70 -7.76
CA THR A 221 11.42 -17.90 -7.02
C THR A 221 12.64 -18.72 -6.60
N ALA A 222 12.80 -18.94 -5.31
CA ALA A 222 13.69 -19.93 -4.74
C ALA A 222 12.86 -21.05 -4.12
N ILE A 223 13.42 -22.27 -4.12
CA ILE A 223 12.85 -23.41 -3.42
C ILE A 223 13.66 -23.74 -2.17
N GLY A 224 13.07 -24.52 -1.28
CA GLY A 224 13.75 -24.95 -0.07
C GLY A 224 13.04 -26.08 0.64
N LYS A 225 13.37 -26.22 1.91
CA LYS A 225 12.82 -27.26 2.78
C LYS A 225 12.37 -26.68 4.12
N SER A 226 11.32 -27.24 4.69
CA SER A 226 10.98 -27.03 6.10
C SER A 226 11.57 -28.15 6.95
N THR A 227 11.95 -27.83 8.17
CA THR A 227 12.36 -28.79 9.21
C THR A 227 11.33 -28.92 10.32
N VAL A 228 10.54 -27.87 10.51
CA VAL A 228 9.36 -27.85 11.38
C VAL A 228 8.22 -27.27 10.56
N TYR A 229 7.09 -27.98 10.50
CA TYR A 229 5.87 -27.41 9.96
C TYR A 229 4.63 -28.02 10.64
N CYS A 230 4.08 -27.27 11.59
CA CYS A 230 2.96 -27.68 12.42
C CYS A 230 1.84 -26.65 12.33
N TYR A 231 0.60 -27.11 12.16
CA TYR A 231 -0.58 -26.29 12.21
C TYR A 231 -1.71 -26.97 13.00
N GLN A 232 -2.36 -26.19 13.86
CA GLN A 232 -3.55 -26.59 14.57
C GLN A 232 -4.42 -25.37 14.91
N ASP A 233 -5.59 -25.30 14.31
CA ASP A 233 -6.64 -24.34 14.64
C ASP A 233 -8.01 -25.05 14.56
N LYS A 234 -9.05 -24.46 15.15
CA LYS A 234 -10.43 -24.97 15.09
C LYS A 234 -11.18 -24.50 13.83
N SER A 235 -10.71 -23.45 13.15
CA SER A 235 -11.40 -22.83 12.03
C SER A 235 -11.34 -23.65 10.75
N LEU A 236 -10.28 -24.43 10.57
CA LEU A 236 -10.19 -25.45 9.52
C LEU A 236 -10.29 -26.84 10.14
N SER A 237 -10.94 -27.77 9.45
CA SER A 237 -11.06 -29.18 9.90
C SER A 237 -9.77 -29.98 9.70
N VAL A 238 -8.65 -29.33 9.39
CA VAL A 238 -7.35 -29.94 9.15
C VAL A 238 -6.35 -29.55 10.22
N LYS A 239 -5.44 -30.48 10.52
CA LYS A 239 -4.28 -30.27 11.39
C LYS A 239 -3.15 -31.12 10.85
N TRP A 240 -1.92 -30.64 10.98
CA TRP A 240 -0.76 -31.43 10.58
C TRP A 240 0.44 -31.11 11.45
N LYS A 241 1.36 -32.08 11.48
CA LYS A 241 2.65 -31.97 12.13
C LYS A 241 3.66 -32.70 11.26
N ILE A 242 4.47 -31.94 10.56
CA ILE A 242 5.60 -32.44 9.79
C ILE A 242 6.85 -32.20 10.65
N GLY A 243 7.32 -33.28 11.26
CA GLY A 243 8.49 -33.29 12.15
C GLY A 243 9.79 -33.73 11.47
N GLN A 244 9.75 -33.92 10.15
CA GLN A 244 10.91 -34.31 9.34
C GLN A 244 11.13 -33.31 8.22
N SER A 245 12.37 -33.26 7.71
CA SER A 245 12.71 -32.34 6.64
C SER A 245 12.03 -32.77 5.33
N ILE A 246 11.30 -31.85 4.68
CA ILE A 246 10.71 -32.08 3.35
C ILE A 246 10.95 -30.87 2.44
N ASN A 247 11.11 -31.11 1.14
CA ASN A 247 11.41 -30.07 0.15
C ASN A 247 10.11 -29.37 -0.29
N ASN A 248 9.49 -28.58 0.57
CA ASN A 248 8.11 -28.10 0.40
C ASN A 248 7.98 -26.56 0.37
N ILE A 249 9.08 -25.84 0.20
CA ILE A 249 9.11 -24.38 0.33
C ILE A 249 9.24 -23.71 -1.02
N PHE A 250 8.42 -22.68 -1.25
CA PHE A 250 8.66 -21.64 -2.23
C PHE A 250 8.90 -20.30 -1.52
N VAL A 251 9.86 -19.53 -1.99
CA VAL A 251 10.14 -18.16 -1.54
C VAL A 251 10.31 -17.26 -2.74
N GLY A 252 9.90 -16.01 -2.64
CA GLY A 252 10.18 -15.02 -3.68
C GLY A 252 9.74 -13.61 -3.28
N LYS A 253 9.61 -12.75 -4.29
CA LYS A 253 9.12 -11.39 -4.13
C LYS A 253 7.77 -11.23 -4.81
N PHE A 254 6.83 -10.60 -4.13
CA PHE A 254 5.57 -10.18 -4.75
C PHE A 254 5.59 -8.66 -4.99
N SER A 255 4.82 -8.24 -6.00
CA SER A 255 4.56 -6.84 -6.33
C SER A 255 3.12 -6.73 -6.80
N ILE A 256 2.37 -5.79 -6.23
CA ILE A 256 0.96 -5.52 -6.54
C ILE A 256 0.84 -4.05 -6.95
#